data_AF-A0A645GVI9-F1
#
_entry.id   AF-A0A645GVI9-F1
#
_cell.length_a   1.000
_cell.length_b   1.000
_cell.length_c   1.000
_cell.angle_alpha   90.00
_cell.angle_beta   90.00
_cell.angle_gamma   90.00
#
_symmetry.space_group_name_H-M   'P 1'
#
loop_
_entity.id
_entity.type
_entity.pdbx_description
1 polymer ?
#
loop_
_entity_poly.entity_id
_entity_poly.type
_entity_poly.pdbx_seq_one_letter_code
_entity_poly.pdbx_strand_id
1 'polypeptide(L)' 'MRELRARGIIVRRWEKPIIDNYLRITIGTDEQMDRLFYALDGILK' A
#
# COMPACT_ATOMS: atom_id res chain seq x y z
N MET A 1 3.17 -1.24 -6.26
CA MET A 1 2.26 -2.38 -5.95
C MET A 1 3.00 -3.72 -5.83
N ARG A 2 3.95 -4.05 -6.71
CA ARG A 2 4.68 -5.35 -6.67
C ARG A 2 5.37 -5.61 -5.32
N GLU A 3 6.04 -4.61 -4.76
CA GLU A 3 6.75 -4.75 -3.48
C GLU A 3 5.83 -4.91 -2.27
N LEU A 4 4.74 -4.14 -2.22
CA LEU A 4 3.72 -4.28 -1.17
C LEU A 4 3.07 -5.68 -1.21
N ARG A 5 2.73 -6.18 -2.41
CA ARG A 5 2.18 -7.53 -2.57
C ARG A 5 3.16 -8.62 -2.14
N ALA A 6 4.46 -8.47 -2.44
CA ALA A 6 5.48 -9.43 -2.02
C ALA A 6 5.62 -9.54 -0.49
N ARG A 7 5.29 -8.45 0.23
CA ARG A 7 5.27 -8.40 1.71
C ARG A 7 3.92 -8.81 2.32
N GLY A 8 3.00 -9.35 1.52
CA GLY A 8 1.67 -9.76 1.97
C GLY A 8 0.68 -8.61 2.20
N ILE A 9 1.03 -7.37 1.81
CA ILE A 9 0.17 -6.20 1.96
C ILE A 9 -0.67 -6.02 0.70
N ILE A 10 -1.98 -6.25 0.84
CA ILE A 10 -2.93 -6.13 -0.27
C ILE A 10 -3.54 -4.73 -0.26
N VAL A 11 -3.23 -3.94 -1.29
CA VAL A 11 -3.81 -2.62 -1.54
C VAL A 11 -4.59 -2.62 -2.85
N ARG A 12 -5.54 -1.69 -3.01
CA ARG A 12 -6.27 -1.50 -4.28
C ARG A 12 -5.61 -0.38 -5.07
N ARG A 13 -5.43 -0.58 -6.38
CA ARG A 13 -5.03 0.48 -7.33
C ARG A 13 -6.24 0.83 -8.19
N TRP A 14 -6.31 2.08 -8.64
CA TRP A 14 -7.30 2.52 -9.60
C TRP A 14 -6.80 2.33 -11.04
N GLU A 15 -7.71 2.01 -11.95
CA GLU A 15 -7.43 1.87 -13.40
C GLU A 15 -7.86 3.11 -14.19
N LYS A 16 -8.48 4.09 -13.52
CA LYS A 16 -8.93 5.33 -14.14
C LYS A 16 -7.71 6.26 -14.34
N PRO A 17 -7.45 6.80 -15.54
CA PRO A 17 -6.24 7.58 -15.86
C PRO A 17 -5.98 8.80 -14.95
N ILE A 18 -7.03 9.40 -14.39
CA ILE A 18 -6.90 10.60 -13.54
C ILE A 18 -6.31 10.25 -12.16
N ILE A 19 -6.44 9.00 -11.72
CA ILE A 19 -6.10 8.56 -10.36
C ILE A 19 -5.30 7.25 -10.33
N ASP A 20 -4.73 6.85 -11.45
CA ASP A 20 -3.99 5.58 -11.60
C ASP A 20 -2.67 5.54 -10.82
N ASN A 21 -2.15 6.72 -10.49
CA ASN A 21 -0.97 6.94 -9.63
C ASN A 21 -1.28 6.86 -8.12
N TYR A 22 -2.55 6.72 -7.73
CA TYR A 22 -2.92 6.60 -6.31
C TYR A 22 -3.25 5.17 -5.90
N LEU A 23 -2.92 4.86 -4.65
CA LEU A 23 -3.30 3.62 -3.99
C LEU A 23 -4.47 3.90 -3.03
N ARG A 24 -5.47 3.03 -3.05
CA ARG A 24 -6.52 2.99 -2.04
C ARG A 24 -6.15 1.96 -0.99
N ILE A 25 -5.92 2.45 0.22
CA ILE A 25 -5.56 1.67 1.39
C ILE A 25 -6.78 1.64 2.32
N THR A 26 -7.20 0.45 2.73
CA THR A 26 -8.22 0.29 3.75
C THR A 26 -7.54 0.38 5.11
N ILE A 27 -8.09 1.19 6.02
CA ILE A 27 -7.59 1.28 7.40
C ILE A 27 -8.00 0.01 8.13
N GLY A 28 -7.01 -0.72 8.65
CA GLY A 28 -7.17 -1.94 9.43
C GLY A 28 -6.94 -1.71 10.92
N THR A 29 -6.45 -2.73 11.62
CA THR A 29 -5.97 -2.59 13.00
C THR A 29 -4.65 -1.83 13.07
N ASP A 30 -4.30 -1.33 14.25
CA ASP A 30 -3.06 -0.59 14.46
C ASP A 30 -1.84 -1.41 14.04
N GLU A 31 -1.76 -2.71 14.36
CA GLU A 31 -0.64 -3.56 13.95
C GLU A 31 -0.56 -3.77 12.44
N GLN A 32 -1.71 -3.78 11.75
CA GLN A 32 -1.75 -3.85 10.29
C GLN A 32 -1.23 -2.55 9.67
N MET A 33 -1.59 -1.41 10.27
CA MET A 33 -1.13 -0.09 9.83
C MET A 33 0.36 0.10 10.10
N ASP A 34 0.88 -0.35 11.24
CA ASP A 34 2.31 -0.31 11.55
C ASP A 34 3.14 -1.11 10.54
N ARG A 35 2.70 -2.33 10.18
CA ARG A 35 3.34 -3.14 9.14
C ARG A 35 3.33 -2.44 7.79
N LEU A 36 2.25 -1.74 7.46
CA LEU A 36 2.14 -0.96 6.24
C LEU A 36 3.14 0.21 6.24
N PHE A 37 3.21 1.00 7.30
CA PHE A 37 4.14 2.13 7.39
C PHE A 37 5.60 1.68 7.31
N TYR A 38 5.97 0.62 8.04
CA TYR A 38 7.30 0.04 7.95
C TYR A 38 7.65 -0.41 6.53
N ALA A 39 6.68 -1.02 5.83
CA ALA A 39 6.88 -1.42 4.45
C ALA A 39 7.04 -0.21 3.51
N LEU A 40 6.25 0.84 3.70
CA LEU A 40 6.33 2.04 2.88
C LEU A 40 7.66 2.78 3.09
N ASP A 41 8.14 2.91 4.32
CA ASP A 41 9.43 3.54 4.63
C ASP A 41 10.59 2.81 3.94
N GLY A 42 10.56 1.48 3.88
CA GLY A 42 11.56 0.71 3.15
C GLY A 42 11.48 0.81 1.61
N ILE A 43 10.36 1.30 1.05
CA ILE A 43 10.15 1.43 -0.41
C ILE A 43 10.41 2.86 -0.88
N LEU A 44 10.04 3.87 -0.09
CA LEU A 44 10.09 5.30 -0.45
C LEU A 44 11.46 5.96 -0.19
N LYS A 45 12.53 5.16 -0.06
CA LYS A 45 13.90 5.68 0.08
C LYS A 45 14.44 6.30 -1.20
#